data_AF-A0A7J8Q5N7-F1
#
_entry.id   AF-A0A7J8Q5N7-F1
#
_cell.length_a   1.000
_cell.length_b   1.000
_cell.length_c   1.000
_cell.angle_alpha   90.00
_cell.angle_beta   90.00
_cell.angle_gamma   90.00
#
_symmetry.space_group_name_H-M   'P 1'
#
loop_
_entity.id
_entity.type
_entity.pdbx_description
1 polymer ?
#
loop_
_entity_poly.entity_id
_entity_poly.type
_entity_poly.pdbx_seq_one_letter_code
_entity_poly.pdbx_strand_id
1 'polypeptide(L)'
;MSVIDILTRVDVICKRYDKYDVEKQRDQNVSGGDAFARAYAAVEADIESALEKVELASKEKSKASAVAVNAEIRRTKARLLEEVPTLQRLAVKKVKGISTEEMAARNDLVLALPDRIQAIPDGTAATKQTGG
;
A
#
# COMPACT_ATOMS: atom_id res chain seq x y z
N MET A 1 -35.75 -27.60 -26.05
CA MET A 1 -34.78 -26.74 -25.36
C MET A 1 -33.44 -27.46 -25.40
N SER A 2 -32.52 -26.97 -26.24
CA SER A 2 -31.17 -27.51 -26.42
C SER A 2 -30.27 -27.10 -25.25
N VAL A 3 -29.18 -27.83 -25.03
CA VAL A 3 -28.12 -27.46 -24.08
C VAL A 3 -27.60 -26.04 -24.37
N ILE A 4 -27.53 -25.66 -25.65
CA ILE A 4 -27.14 -24.32 -26.08
C ILE A 4 -28.16 -23.26 -25.61
N ASP A 5 -29.46 -23.56 -25.66
CA ASP A 5 -30.52 -22.67 -25.18
C ASP A 5 -30.44 -22.49 -23.65
N ILE A 6 -30.06 -23.53 -22.93
CA ILE A 6 -29.88 -23.48 -21.47
C ILE A 6 -28.67 -22.61 -21.13
N LEU A 7 -27.52 -22.85 -21.76
CA LEU A 7 -26.28 -22.11 -21.50
C LEU A 7 -26.43 -20.62 -21.79
N THR A 8 -27.02 -20.27 -22.93
CA THR A 8 -27.26 -18.87 -23.31
C THR A 8 -28.24 -18.18 -22.34
N ARG A 9 -29.28 -18.89 -21.90
CA ARG A 9 -30.25 -18.35 -20.94
C ARG A 9 -29.66 -18.20 -19.54
N VAL A 10 -28.79 -19.12 -19.11
CA VAL A 10 -28.02 -19.01 -17.86
C VAL A 10 -27.06 -17.83 -17.92
N ASP A 11 -26.33 -17.66 -19.02
CA ASP A 11 -25.41 -16.51 -19.20
C ASP A 11 -26.14 -15.17 -19.11
N VAL A 12 -27.31 -15.04 -19.75
CA VAL A 12 -28.15 -13.83 -19.64
C VAL A 12 -28.64 -13.61 -18.21
N ILE A 13 -28.98 -14.68 -17.48
CA ILE A 13 -29.38 -14.59 -16.07
C ILE A 13 -28.19 -14.12 -15.22
N CYS A 14 -27.03 -14.75 -15.34
CA CYS A 14 -25.82 -14.35 -14.61
C CYS A 14 -25.48 -12.87 -14.84
N LYS A 15 -25.47 -12.41 -16.10
CA LYS A 15 -25.24 -10.99 -16.46
C LYS A 15 -26.25 -10.03 -15.83
N ARG A 16 -27.51 -10.45 -15.66
CA ARG A 16 -28.55 -9.62 -15.03
C ARG A 16 -28.33 -9.44 -13.52
N TYR A 17 -27.67 -10.41 -12.90
CA TYR A 17 -27.34 -10.41 -11.47
C TYR A 17 -25.92 -9.94 -11.15
N ASP A 18 -25.06 -9.74 -12.15
CA ASP A 18 -23.73 -9.12 -11.97
C ASP A 18 -23.77 -7.80 -11.17
N LYS A 19 -24.86 -7.03 -11.30
CA LYS A 19 -25.09 -5.80 -10.52
C LYS A 19 -25.31 -6.01 -9.01
N TYR A 20 -25.42 -7.26 -8.56
CA TYR A 20 -25.49 -7.63 -7.15
C TYR A 20 -24.22 -8.35 -6.69
N ASP A 21 -23.29 -8.62 -7.61
CA ASP A 21 -21.98 -9.16 -7.28
C ASP A 21 -21.10 -8.02 -6.76
N VAL A 22 -21.05 -7.91 -5.43
CA VAL A 22 -20.33 -6.87 -4.71
C VAL A 22 -18.82 -7.01 -4.92
N GLU A 23 -18.31 -8.23 -5.02
CA GLU A 23 -16.88 -8.50 -5.29
C GLU A 23 -16.52 -8.05 -6.71
N LYS A 24 -17.36 -8.34 -7.70
CA LYS A 24 -17.15 -7.87 -9.08
C LYS A 24 -17.20 -6.34 -9.22
N GLN A 25 -18.02 -5.66 -8.42
CA GLN A 25 -18.05 -4.18 -8.37
C GLN A 25 -16.83 -3.59 -7.68
N ARG A 26 -16.32 -4.28 -6.66
CA ARG A 26 -15.09 -3.93 -5.96
C ARG A 26 -13.91 -3.94 -6.93
N ASP A 27 -13.76 -5.02 -7.69
CA ASP A 27 -12.68 -5.17 -8.69
C ASP A 27 -12.79 -4.15 -9.84
N GLN A 28 -14.01 -3.81 -10.28
CA GLN A 28 -14.23 -2.78 -11.30
C GLN A 28 -13.88 -1.37 -10.81
N ASN A 29 -14.08 -1.06 -9.54
CA ASN A 29 -13.68 0.22 -8.94
C ASN A 29 -12.17 0.32 -8.66
N VAL A 30 -11.47 -0.81 -8.56
CA VAL A 30 -10.02 -0.88 -8.33
C VAL A 30 -9.21 -0.52 -9.59
N SER A 31 -9.77 -0.72 -10.79
CA SER A 31 -9.02 -0.68 -12.06
C SER A 31 -8.74 0.73 -12.65
N GLY A 32 -9.02 1.84 -11.98
CA GLY A 32 -8.59 3.15 -12.52
C GLY A 32 -8.88 4.44 -11.75
N GLY A 33 -9.70 4.41 -10.70
CA GLY A 33 -10.26 5.62 -10.09
C GLY A 33 -9.78 6.00 -8.69
N ASP A 34 -9.11 5.11 -7.96
CA ASP A 34 -8.80 5.36 -6.56
C ASP A 34 -7.39 5.93 -6.34
N ALA A 35 -7.33 7.24 -6.12
CA ALA A 35 -6.10 7.96 -5.84
C ALA A 35 -5.41 7.48 -4.55
N PHE A 36 -6.19 7.03 -3.55
CA PHE A 36 -5.62 6.49 -2.31
C PHE A 36 -4.90 5.18 -2.59
N ALA A 37 -5.57 4.20 -3.20
CA ALA A 37 -4.99 2.90 -3.48
C ALA A 37 -3.71 3.00 -4.32
N ARG A 38 -3.69 3.90 -5.32
CA ARG A 38 -2.50 4.13 -6.15
C ARG A 38 -1.33 4.71 -5.36
N ALA A 39 -1.59 5.75 -4.56
CA ALA A 39 -0.56 6.38 -3.73
C ALA A 39 -0.04 5.40 -2.66
N TYR A 40 -0.95 4.64 -2.05
CA TYR A 40 -0.61 3.64 -1.05
C TYR A 40 0.24 2.50 -1.65
N ALA A 41 -0.10 2.01 -2.84
CA ALA A 41 0.69 1.00 -3.54
C ALA A 41 2.11 1.49 -3.90
N ALA A 42 2.25 2.76 -4.28
CA ALA A 42 3.58 3.35 -4.53
C ALA A 42 4.43 3.42 -3.25
N VAL A 43 3.81 3.81 -2.13
CA VAL A 43 4.46 3.81 -0.81
C VAL A 43 4.87 2.40 -0.38
N GLU A 44 4.01 1.39 -0.55
CA GLU A 44 4.37 -0.01 -0.25
C GLU A 44 5.55 -0.50 -1.09
N ALA A 45 5.57 -0.18 -2.39
CA ALA A 45 6.70 -0.54 -3.26
C ALA A 45 8.02 0.14 -2.83
N ASP A 46 7.96 1.41 -2.41
CA ASP A 46 9.13 2.12 -1.89
C ASP A 46 9.61 1.53 -0.54
N ILE A 47 8.69 1.06 0.32
CA ILE A 47 9.02 0.35 1.56
C ILE A 47 9.68 -0.99 1.24
N GLU A 48 9.14 -1.76 0.32
CA GLU A 48 9.71 -3.04 -0.12
C GLU A 48 11.14 -2.84 -0.68
N SER A 49 11.32 -1.86 -1.56
CA SER A 49 12.64 -1.51 -2.08
C SER A 49 13.63 -1.08 -0.97
N ALA A 50 13.16 -0.36 0.05
CA ALA A 50 13.99 -0.01 1.20
C ALA A 50 14.40 -1.26 2.00
N LEU A 51 13.50 -2.23 2.20
CA LEU A 51 13.80 -3.50 2.88
C LEU A 51 14.79 -4.36 2.09
N GLU A 52 14.65 -4.43 0.76
CA GLU A 52 15.65 -5.09 -0.10
C GLU A 52 17.04 -4.46 0.06
N LYS A 53 17.12 -3.13 0.11
CA LYS A 53 18.38 -2.42 0.36
C LYS A 53 18.95 -2.72 1.75
N VAL A 54 18.11 -2.89 2.76
CA VAL A 54 18.55 -3.32 4.10
C VAL A 54 19.20 -4.71 4.02
N GLU A 55 18.59 -5.63 3.31
CA GLU A 55 19.18 -6.96 3.12
C GLU A 55 20.52 -6.89 2.39
N LEU A 56 20.61 -6.08 1.33
CA LEU A 56 21.84 -5.88 0.58
C LEU A 56 22.94 -5.29 1.47
N ALA A 57 22.62 -4.26 2.26
CA ALA A 57 23.54 -3.66 3.22
C ALA A 57 24.01 -4.66 4.29
N SER A 58 23.16 -5.60 4.69
CA SER A 58 23.52 -6.64 5.67
C SER A 58 24.48 -7.70 5.12
N LYS A 59 24.41 -7.96 3.80
CA LYS A 59 25.24 -8.94 3.08
C LYS A 59 26.53 -8.32 2.53
N GLU A 60 26.65 -6.99 2.58
CA GLU A 60 27.77 -6.24 2.04
C GLU A 60 29.05 -6.39 2.88
N LYS A 61 30.18 -6.64 2.21
CA LYS A 61 31.49 -6.82 2.86
C LYS A 61 32.24 -5.50 2.99
N SER A 62 31.97 -4.55 2.10
CA SER A 62 32.60 -3.23 2.11
C SER A 62 31.87 -2.28 3.06
N LYS A 63 32.56 -1.83 4.12
CA LYS A 63 32.02 -0.82 5.05
C LYS A 63 31.60 0.47 4.33
N ALA A 64 32.37 0.90 3.32
CA ALA A 64 32.05 2.10 2.55
C ALA A 64 30.78 1.92 1.71
N SER A 65 30.60 0.75 1.08
CA SER A 65 29.38 0.42 0.32
C SER A 65 28.16 0.36 1.24
N ALA A 66 28.27 -0.33 2.39
CA ALA A 66 27.19 -0.41 3.37
C ALA A 66 26.77 0.97 3.90
N VAL A 67 27.71 1.89 4.13
CA VAL A 67 27.41 3.27 4.54
C VAL A 67 26.66 4.04 3.44
N ALA A 68 27.03 3.85 2.18
CA ALA A 68 26.35 4.48 1.05
C ALA A 68 24.90 3.98 0.92
N VAL A 69 24.69 2.66 0.97
CA VAL A 69 23.34 2.06 0.92
C VAL A 69 22.49 2.52 2.10
N ASN A 70 23.04 2.55 3.31
CA ASN A 70 22.34 3.07 4.49
C ASN A 70 21.97 4.56 4.35
N ALA A 71 22.78 5.37 3.68
CA ALA A 71 22.44 6.76 3.38
C ALA A 71 21.26 6.88 2.40
N GLU A 72 21.15 5.98 1.44
CA GLU A 72 19.99 5.91 0.57
C GLU A 72 18.73 5.49 1.31
N ILE A 73 18.81 4.49 2.20
CA ILE A 73 17.68 4.06 3.02
C ILE A 73 17.14 5.23 3.84
N ARG A 74 18.02 6.04 4.45
CA ARG A 74 17.62 7.27 5.16
C ARG A 74 16.90 8.28 4.27
N ARG A 75 17.35 8.49 3.03
CA ARG A 75 16.69 9.38 2.07
C ARG A 75 15.30 8.86 1.70
N THR A 76 15.17 7.56 1.46
CA THR A 76 13.87 6.93 1.18
C THR A 76 12.93 7.04 2.38
N LYS A 77 13.39 6.76 3.61
CA LYS A 77 12.58 6.95 4.83
C LYS A 77 12.06 8.37 4.96
N ALA A 78 12.91 9.38 4.72
CA ALA A 78 12.49 10.79 4.78
C ALA A 78 11.41 11.11 3.74
N ARG A 79 11.59 10.69 2.47
CA ARG A 79 10.59 10.86 1.41
C ARG A 79 9.27 10.16 1.75
N LEU A 80 9.32 8.93 2.23
CA LEU A 80 8.14 8.17 2.65
C LEU A 80 7.34 8.90 3.75
N LEU A 81 8.02 9.50 4.73
CA LEU A 81 7.37 10.29 5.78
C LEU A 81 6.72 11.57 5.25
N GLU A 82 7.25 12.18 4.20
CA GLU A 82 6.65 13.34 3.52
C GLU A 82 5.37 12.98 2.76
N GLU A 83 5.20 11.71 2.35
CA GLU A 83 4.01 11.21 1.66
C GLU A 83 2.86 10.86 2.62
N VAL A 84 3.16 10.54 3.89
CA VAL A 84 2.16 10.18 4.90
C VAL A 84 1.04 11.24 5.04
N PRO A 85 1.32 12.55 5.17
CA PRO A 85 0.27 13.57 5.27
C PRO A 85 -0.63 13.65 4.03
N THR A 86 -0.12 13.26 2.86
CA THR A 86 -0.89 13.19 1.62
C THR A 86 -1.82 11.98 1.65
N LEU A 87 -1.34 10.83 2.10
CA LEU A 87 -2.16 9.63 2.31
C LEU A 87 -3.23 9.85 3.38
N GLN A 88 -2.92 10.54 4.48
CA GLN A 88 -3.91 10.88 5.51
C GLN A 88 -5.08 11.68 4.93
N ARG A 89 -4.78 12.69 4.08
CA ARG A 89 -5.81 13.49 3.40
C ARG A 89 -6.66 12.65 2.44
N LEU A 90 -6.08 11.65 1.78
CA LEU A 90 -6.79 10.75 0.89
C LEU A 90 -7.62 9.70 1.66
N ALA A 91 -7.16 9.26 2.83
CA ALA A 91 -7.80 8.24 3.66
C ALA A 91 -9.08 8.74 4.37
N VAL A 92 -9.23 10.04 4.60
CA VAL A 92 -10.45 10.63 5.17
C VAL A 92 -11.43 11.12 4.10
N LYS A 93 -11.00 11.14 2.83
CA LYS A 93 -11.84 11.63 1.74
C LYS A 93 -12.92 10.61 1.43
N LYS A 94 -14.19 11.01 1.58
CA LYS A 94 -15.32 10.15 1.21
C LYS A 94 -15.33 9.91 -0.30
N VAL A 95 -15.20 8.65 -0.70
CA VAL A 95 -15.26 8.22 -2.10
C VAL A 95 -16.54 7.41 -2.33
N LYS A 96 -17.19 7.61 -3.47
CA LYS A 96 -18.41 6.88 -3.84
C LYS A 96 -18.06 5.41 -4.11
N GLY A 97 -18.83 4.48 -3.55
CA GLY A 97 -18.64 3.04 -3.78
C GLY A 97 -17.63 2.36 -2.86
N ILE A 98 -17.14 3.06 -1.82
CA ILE A 98 -16.30 2.49 -0.77
C ILE A 98 -17.11 2.43 0.53
N SER A 99 -17.03 1.30 1.23
CA SER A 99 -17.79 1.09 2.47
C SER A 99 -17.18 1.88 3.64
N THR A 100 -17.95 2.06 4.71
CA THR A 100 -17.45 2.69 5.94
C THR A 100 -16.31 1.89 6.56
N GLU A 101 -16.39 0.55 6.46
CA GLU A 101 -15.37 -0.37 6.95
C GLU A 101 -14.07 -0.23 6.16
N GLU A 102 -14.15 -0.14 4.83
CA GLU A 102 -12.99 0.09 3.98
C GLU A 102 -12.36 1.46 4.25
N MET A 103 -13.16 2.48 4.56
CA MET A 103 -12.64 3.80 4.94
C MET A 103 -11.93 3.77 6.30
N ALA A 104 -12.45 3.01 7.27
CA ALA A 104 -11.77 2.80 8.54
C ALA A 104 -10.44 2.07 8.34
N ALA A 105 -10.43 0.99 7.56
CA ALA A 105 -9.22 0.23 7.24
C ALA A 105 -8.14 1.11 6.59
N ARG A 106 -8.51 2.01 5.66
CA ARG A 106 -7.55 2.97 5.06
C ARG A 106 -6.92 3.88 6.11
N ASN A 107 -7.71 4.37 7.06
CA ASN A 107 -7.19 5.23 8.12
C ASN A 107 -6.23 4.44 9.03
N ASP A 108 -6.58 3.23 9.41
CA ASP A 108 -5.73 2.37 10.24
C ASP A 108 -4.38 2.07 9.54
N LEU A 109 -4.41 1.77 8.24
CA LEU A 109 -3.19 1.55 7.44
C LEU A 109 -2.27 2.77 7.45
N VAL A 110 -2.83 3.97 7.28
CA VAL A 110 -2.04 5.21 7.28
C VAL A 110 -1.54 5.57 8.67
N LEU A 111 -2.31 5.28 9.73
CA LEU A 111 -1.89 5.51 11.12
C LEU A 111 -0.70 4.62 11.51
N ALA A 112 -0.64 3.38 11.02
CA ALA A 112 0.48 2.47 11.27
C ALA A 112 1.73 2.79 10.41
N LEU A 113 1.59 3.61 9.38
CA LEU A 113 2.64 3.83 8.37
C LEU A 113 3.91 4.52 8.92
N PRO A 114 3.83 5.57 9.76
CA PRO A 114 5.02 6.17 10.37
C PRO A 114 5.86 5.17 11.16
N ASP A 115 5.21 4.35 11.99
CA ASP A 115 5.90 3.36 12.82
C ASP A 115 6.57 2.28 11.96
N ARG A 116 5.87 1.82 10.90
CA ARG A 116 6.44 0.89 9.91
C ARG A 116 7.66 1.48 9.22
N ILE A 117 7.61 2.74 8.79
CA ILE A 117 8.75 3.42 8.14
C ILE A 117 9.91 3.55 9.13
N GLN A 118 9.65 3.95 10.38
CA GLN A 118 10.69 4.11 11.40
C GLN A 118 11.36 2.79 11.77
N ALA A 119 10.62 1.68 11.75
CA ALA A 119 11.14 0.34 12.02
C ALA A 119 12.17 -0.16 10.98
N ILE A 120 12.25 0.44 9.78
CA ILE A 120 13.23 0.08 8.76
C ILE A 120 14.64 0.41 9.28
N PRO A 121 15.55 -0.59 9.39
CA PRO A 121 16.93 -0.35 9.79
C PRO A 121 17.65 0.52 8.76
N ASP A 122 18.33 1.58 9.19
CA ASP A 122 19.00 2.53 8.28
C ASP A 122 20.46 2.82 8.65
N GLY A 123 21.03 1.94 9.47
CA GLY A 123 22.40 2.01 9.97
C GLY A 123 22.65 3.14 10.97
N THR A 124 21.63 3.92 11.37
CA THR A 124 21.76 4.81 12.51
C THR A 124 21.58 4.01 13.79
N ALA A 125 22.52 4.12 14.71
CA ALA A 125 22.26 3.67 16.08
C ALA A 125 21.10 4.51 16.58
N ALA A 126 20.01 3.87 17.04
CA ALA A 126 18.93 4.57 17.71
C ALA A 126 19.57 5.50 18.74
N THR A 127 19.49 6.81 18.52
CA THR A 127 19.90 7.79 19.52
C THR A 127 19.01 7.53 20.72
N LYS A 128 19.53 6.79 21.69
CA LYS A 128 18.97 6.74 23.04
C LYS A 128 18.93 8.19 23.47
N GLN A 129 17.75 8.81 23.40
CA GLN A 129 17.50 10.05 24.10
C GLN A 129 17.76 9.74 25.57
N THR A 130 18.91 10.16 26.06
CA THR A 130 19.19 10.28 27.49
C THR A 130 18.22 11.33 28.02
N GLY A 131 17.10 10.86 28.56
CA GLY A 131 16.19 11.66 29.37
C GLY A 131 16.92 12.12 30.63
N GLY A 132 16.81 13.41 30.92
CA GLY A 132 17.38 14.05 32.11
C GLY A 132 16.64 13.73 33.40
#